data_AF-A0A8C3UWA8-F1
#
_entry.id   AF-A0A8C3UWA8-F1
#
_cell.length_a   1.000
_cell.length_b   1.000
_cell.length_c   1.000
_cell.angle_alpha   90.00
_cell.angle_beta   90.00
_cell.angle_gamma   90.00
#
_symmetry.space_group_name_H-M   'P 1'
#
loop_
_entity.id
_entity.type
_entity.pdbx_description
1 polymer ?
#
loop_
_entity_poly.entity_id
_entity_poly.type
_entity_poly.pdbx_seq_one_letter_code
_entity_poly.pdbx_strand_id
1 'polypeptide(L)'
;MQPLHTGFLVASISLLAATCPFLQAGCALPRAVEQFHYLLWPDHGVPRNASQLLCLVEVVNKRVLEAPAGPVLVHCSAGIGRTGTFIALDFLLKMGKAEGKVDVFHCVQQLREQRVGMVQTKSQHRHVARTPTIQPRLKCQE
;
A
#
# COMPACT_ATOMS: atom_id res chain seq x y z
N MET A 1 -3.78 -29.86 -15.52
CA MET A 1 -4.38 -29.24 -14.32
C MET A 1 -3.27 -28.46 -13.62
N GLN A 2 -3.30 -27.13 -13.65
CA GLN A 2 -2.29 -26.29 -13.00
C GLN A 2 -2.69 -26.05 -11.53
N PRO A 3 -1.76 -26.11 -10.56
CA PRO A 3 -2.09 -25.89 -9.16
C PRO A 3 -2.30 -24.39 -8.92
N LEU A 4 -3.42 -24.04 -8.26
CA LEU A 4 -3.67 -22.68 -7.80
C LEU A 4 -2.65 -22.32 -6.69
N HIS A 5 -1.70 -21.45 -7.03
CA HIS A 5 -0.77 -20.86 -6.08
C HIS A 5 -1.49 -19.89 -5.14
N THR A 6 -1.70 -20.28 -3.89
CA THR A 6 -2.10 -19.40 -2.79
C THR A 6 -0.85 -18.74 -2.19
N GLY A 7 -0.27 -17.79 -2.93
CA GLY A 7 0.75 -16.89 -2.37
C GLY A 7 0.13 -15.90 -1.39
N PHE A 8 0.91 -15.10 -0.69
CA PHE A 8 0.45 -13.84 -0.08
C PHE A 8 1.55 -12.81 -0.36
N LEU A 9 1.18 -11.59 -0.72
CA LEU A 9 2.15 -10.53 -1.00
C LEU A 9 2.37 -9.72 0.28
N VAL A 10 3.63 -9.53 0.67
CA VAL A 10 4.02 -8.74 1.85
C VAL A 10 4.67 -7.45 1.36
N ALA A 11 3.98 -6.31 1.42
CA ALA A 11 4.59 -5.01 1.21
C ALA A 11 5.09 -4.46 2.55
N SER A 12 6.39 -4.59 2.80
CA SER A 12 7.07 -4.09 4.00
C SER A 12 7.57 -2.67 3.77
N ILE A 13 7.31 -1.78 4.73
CA ILE A 13 7.94 -0.45 4.77
C ILE A 13 9.05 -0.39 5.86
N SER A 14 9.71 -1.54 6.16
CA SER A 14 11.14 -1.65 6.55
C SER A 14 11.63 -3.09 6.88
N LEU A 15 12.85 -3.40 6.40
CA LEU A 15 13.95 -4.36 6.70
C LEU A 15 13.77 -5.89 6.65
N LEU A 16 13.72 -6.45 5.44
CA LEU A 16 14.62 -7.47 4.82
C LEU A 16 13.99 -7.86 3.47
N ALA A 17 14.77 -8.32 2.49
CA ALA A 17 14.22 -8.92 1.28
C ALA A 17 14.59 -10.40 1.27
N ALA A 18 13.62 -11.27 1.57
CA ALA A 18 13.77 -12.70 1.41
C ALA A 18 12.50 -13.24 0.74
N THR A 19 12.65 -13.82 -0.46
CA THR A 19 11.69 -14.81 -0.95
C THR A 19 11.89 -16.07 -0.13
N CYS A 20 11.24 -16.14 1.02
CA CYS A 20 11.31 -17.32 1.88
C CYS A 20 10.14 -18.24 1.56
N PRO A 21 10.39 -19.53 1.20
CA PRO A 21 9.32 -20.51 1.21
C PRO A 21 8.85 -20.70 2.66
N PHE A 22 7.63 -20.28 2.96
CA PHE A 22 7.04 -20.53 4.26
C PHE A 22 6.45 -21.95 4.24
N LEU A 23 6.99 -22.84 5.09
CA LEU A 23 6.37 -24.13 5.38
C LEU A 23 5.45 -23.94 6.59
N GLN A 24 4.14 -24.08 6.39
CA GLN A 24 3.21 -24.18 7.52
C GLN A 24 3.27 -25.61 8.06
N ALA A 25 3.48 -25.78 9.37
CA ALA A 25 3.43 -27.10 10.01
C ALA A 25 2.07 -27.76 9.68
N GLY A 26 2.11 -28.87 8.93
CA GLY A 26 0.91 -29.60 8.49
C GLY A 26 0.44 -29.34 7.04
N CYS A 27 1.10 -28.48 6.26
CA CYS A 27 0.80 -28.29 4.84
C CYS A 27 1.95 -28.81 3.96
N ALA A 28 1.66 -29.70 3.01
CA ALA A 28 2.66 -30.38 2.19
C ALA A 28 3.25 -29.53 1.04
N LEU A 29 2.73 -28.33 0.78
CA LEU A 29 3.21 -27.45 -0.30
C LEU A 29 3.82 -26.16 0.25
N PRO A 30 5.07 -25.83 -0.12
CA PRO A 30 5.71 -24.58 0.26
C PRO A 30 4.96 -23.40 -0.34
N ARG A 31 4.71 -22.35 0.46
CA ARG A 31 4.11 -21.10 -0.01
C ARG A 31 5.21 -20.10 -0.38
N ALA A 32 5.20 -19.64 -1.62
CA ALA A 32 6.06 -18.55 -2.07
C ALA A 32 5.52 -17.21 -1.54
N VAL A 33 6.39 -16.42 -0.92
CA VAL A 33 6.09 -15.08 -0.43
C VAL A 33 7.03 -14.09 -1.12
N GLU A 34 6.46 -13.08 -1.77
CA GLU A 34 7.24 -11.94 -2.26
C GLU A 34 7.13 -10.78 -1.28
N GLN A 35 8.28 -10.27 -0.87
CA GLN A 35 8.39 -9.15 0.05
C GLN A 35 8.95 -7.92 -0.67
N PHE A 36 8.19 -6.82 -0.67
CA PHE A 36 8.67 -5.53 -1.14
C PHE A 36 9.14 -4.70 0.02
N HIS A 37 10.29 -4.02 -0.11
CA HIS A 37 10.86 -3.22 0.97
C HIS A 37 11.12 -1.78 0.51
N TYR A 38 10.32 -0.85 1.04
CA TYR A 38 10.52 0.58 0.79
C TYR A 38 11.54 1.20 1.76
N LEU A 39 12.74 1.50 1.24
CA LEU A 39 13.88 2.04 2.00
C LEU A 39 13.95 3.58 2.05
N LEU A 40 13.22 4.26 1.18
CA LEU A 40 13.35 5.71 0.98
C LEU A 40 12.45 6.54 1.91
N TRP A 41 11.88 5.91 2.95
CA TRP A 41 11.11 6.65 3.94
C TRP A 41 12.06 7.29 4.95
N PRO A 42 12.05 8.63 5.12
CA PRO A 42 12.96 9.29 6.03
C PRO A 42 12.65 8.98 7.50
N ASP A 43 13.65 9.04 8.36
CA ASP A 43 13.49 8.84 9.81
C ASP A 43 12.48 9.84 10.41
N HIS A 44 12.49 11.08 9.91
CA HIS A 44 11.55 12.12 10.29
C HIS A 44 10.68 12.56 9.10
N GLY A 45 9.36 12.57 9.32
CA GLY A 45 8.38 13.12 8.39
C GLY A 45 7.98 12.16 7.26
N VAL A 46 7.98 12.67 6.03
CA VAL A 46 7.46 12.01 4.83
C VAL A 46 8.44 12.18 3.66
N PRO A 47 8.44 11.27 2.67
CA PRO A 47 9.24 11.45 1.46
C PRO A 47 8.95 12.80 0.79
N ARG A 48 10.00 13.42 0.22
CA ARG A 48 9.88 14.73 -0.47
C ARG A 48 8.97 14.66 -1.69
N ASN A 49 9.04 13.54 -2.42
CA ASN A 49 8.18 13.24 -3.56
C ASN A 49 7.48 11.89 -3.33
N ALA A 50 6.30 11.73 -3.92
CA ALA A 50 5.53 10.49 -3.85
C ALA A 50 5.93 9.49 -4.94
N SER A 51 6.71 9.88 -5.95
CA SER A 51 6.96 9.10 -7.17
C SER A 51 7.49 7.68 -6.90
N GLN A 52 8.46 7.55 -5.99
CA GLN A 52 9.02 6.24 -5.64
C GLN A 52 8.02 5.36 -4.86
N LEU A 53 7.19 5.98 -4.01
CA LEU A 53 6.15 5.27 -3.27
C LEU A 53 5.01 4.82 -4.19
N LEU A 54 4.65 5.66 -5.17
CA LEU A 54 3.69 5.34 -6.22
C LEU A 54 4.20 4.21 -7.13
N CYS A 55 5.48 4.23 -7.51
CA CYS A 55 6.09 3.14 -8.27
C CYS A 55 5.97 1.81 -7.51
N LEU A 56 6.21 1.80 -6.20
CA LEU A 56 5.98 0.62 -5.39
C LEU A 56 4.51 0.16 -5.39
N VAL A 57 3.55 1.08 -5.27
CA VAL A 57 2.12 0.76 -5.37
C VAL A 57 1.79 0.11 -6.72
N GLU A 58 2.34 0.62 -7.82
CA GLU A 58 2.15 0.05 -9.15
C GLU A 58 2.74 -1.35 -9.29
N VAL A 59 3.97 -1.56 -8.77
CA VAL A 59 4.63 -2.87 -8.76
C VAL A 59 3.81 -3.89 -7.96
N VAL A 60 3.38 -3.52 -6.75
CA VAL A 60 2.55 -4.41 -5.90
C VAL A 60 1.24 -4.75 -6.59
N ASN A 61 0.54 -3.76 -7.16
CA ASN A 61 -0.70 -4.00 -7.88
C ASN A 61 -0.51 -4.90 -9.11
N LYS A 62 0.57 -4.70 -9.86
CA LYS A 62 0.90 -5.57 -11.00
C LYS A 62 1.11 -7.02 -10.54
N ARG A 63 1.82 -7.24 -9.43
CA ARG A 63 2.03 -8.58 -8.87
C ARG A 63 0.75 -9.24 -8.39
N VAL A 64 -0.13 -8.47 -7.73
CA VAL A 64 -1.47 -8.98 -7.33
C VAL A 64 -2.27 -9.45 -8.53
N LEU A 65 -2.18 -8.74 -9.67
CA LEU A 65 -2.86 -9.11 -10.91
C LEU A 65 -2.24 -10.36 -11.57
N GLU A 66 -0.91 -10.46 -11.58
CA GLU A 66 -0.19 -11.62 -12.17
C GLU A 66 -0.39 -12.91 -11.35
N ALA A 67 -0.43 -12.80 -10.03
CA ALA A 67 -0.58 -13.92 -9.12
C ALA A 67 -1.57 -13.58 -7.98
N PRO A 68 -2.88 -13.71 -8.22
CA PRO A 68 -3.90 -13.46 -7.20
C PRO A 68 -3.79 -14.46 -6.05
N ALA A 69 -3.53 -13.95 -4.86
CA ALA A 69 -3.04 -14.76 -3.74
C ALA A 69 -3.82 -14.52 -2.44
N GLY A 70 -4.71 -13.53 -2.44
CA GLY A 70 -5.41 -13.05 -1.23
C GLY A 70 -4.99 -11.63 -0.87
N PRO A 71 -5.31 -11.15 0.34
CA PRO A 71 -4.98 -9.79 0.76
C PRO A 71 -3.48 -9.55 0.83
N VAL A 72 -3.06 -8.33 0.47
CA VAL A 72 -1.68 -7.86 0.63
C VAL A 72 -1.45 -7.49 2.09
N LEU A 73 -0.42 -8.06 2.71
CA LEU A 73 0.00 -7.66 4.05
C LEU A 73 0.87 -6.42 3.93
N VAL A 74 0.44 -5.31 4.54
CA VAL A 74 1.20 -4.06 4.60
C VAL A 74 1.58 -3.75 6.04
N HIS A 75 2.87 -3.54 6.32
CA HIS A 75 3.31 -3.17 7.67
C HIS A 75 4.40 -2.08 7.67
N CYS A 76 4.57 -1.46 8.85
CA CYS A 76 5.71 -0.61 9.16
C CYS A 76 6.23 -1.00 10.55
N SER A 77 6.33 -0.06 11.49
CA SER A 77 6.57 -0.36 12.91
C SER A 77 5.24 -0.63 13.64
N ALA A 78 4.46 0.42 13.96
CA ALA A 78 3.16 0.28 14.62
C ALA A 78 1.99 -0.13 13.68
N GLY A 79 2.23 -0.17 12.37
CA GLY A 79 1.21 -0.57 11.39
C GLY A 79 0.06 0.42 11.23
N ILE A 80 0.29 1.73 11.43
CA ILE A 80 -0.76 2.78 11.32
C ILE A 80 -0.35 3.97 10.44
N GLY A 81 0.88 4.48 10.57
CA GLY A 81 1.34 5.70 9.88
C GLY A 81 1.70 5.46 8.41
N ARG A 82 2.88 4.86 8.17
CA ARG A 82 3.37 4.56 6.82
C ARG A 82 2.48 3.55 6.10
N THR A 83 2.03 2.54 6.85
CA THR A 83 1.03 1.54 6.42
C THR A 83 -0.24 2.21 5.90
N GLY A 84 -0.86 3.09 6.70
CA GLY A 84 -2.07 3.78 6.27
C GLY A 84 -1.84 4.71 5.09
N THR A 85 -0.66 5.35 5.01
CA THR A 85 -0.30 6.20 3.87
C THR A 85 -0.22 5.38 2.58
N PHE A 86 0.44 4.21 2.62
CA PHE A 86 0.54 3.33 1.46
C PHE A 86 -0.82 2.82 1.01
N ILE A 87 -1.65 2.34 1.95
CA ILE A 87 -2.99 1.84 1.65
C ILE A 87 -3.88 2.96 1.09
N ALA A 88 -3.81 4.18 1.65
CA ALA A 88 -4.56 5.32 1.14
C ALA A 88 -4.15 5.66 -0.30
N LEU A 89 -2.85 5.69 -0.62
CA LEU A 89 -2.39 5.94 -1.98
C LEU A 89 -2.89 4.88 -2.95
N ASP A 90 -2.80 3.60 -2.59
CA ASP A 90 -3.31 2.50 -3.42
C ASP A 90 -4.80 2.63 -3.71
N PHE A 91 -5.60 2.87 -2.66
CA PHE A 91 -7.04 3.02 -2.78
C PHE A 91 -7.42 4.23 -3.64
N LEU A 92 -6.81 5.39 -3.38
CA LEU A 92 -7.10 6.63 -4.10
C LEU A 92 -6.67 6.57 -5.57
N LEU A 93 -5.58 5.88 -5.90
CA LEU A 93 -5.19 5.66 -7.30
C LEU A 93 -6.20 4.78 -8.04
N LYS A 94 -6.74 3.74 -7.38
CA LYS A 94 -7.79 2.87 -7.96
C LYS A 94 -9.09 3.64 -8.15
N MET A 95 -9.52 4.40 -7.14
CA MET A 95 -10.69 5.29 -7.24
C MET A 95 -10.54 6.31 -8.35
N GLY A 96 -9.40 7.02 -8.42
CA GLY A 96 -9.17 8.03 -9.44
C GLY A 96 -9.21 7.46 -10.86
N LYS A 97 -8.73 6.23 -11.05
CA LYS A 97 -8.82 5.51 -12.33
C LYS A 97 -10.25 5.06 -12.66
N ALA A 98 -11.03 4.63 -11.68
CA ALA A 98 -12.38 4.10 -11.89
C ALA A 98 -13.45 5.19 -12.01
N GLU A 99 -13.36 6.24 -11.20
CA GLU A 99 -14.40 7.26 -11.04
C GLU A 99 -14.00 8.65 -11.55
N GLY A 100 -12.71 8.87 -11.85
CA GLY A 100 -12.19 10.18 -12.27
C GLY A 100 -12.21 11.24 -11.15
N LYS A 101 -12.55 10.86 -9.92
CA LYS A 101 -12.58 11.70 -8.72
C LYS A 101 -11.95 10.96 -7.55
N VAL A 102 -11.48 11.72 -6.57
CA VAL A 102 -10.89 11.17 -5.35
C VAL A 102 -11.35 11.98 -4.14
N ASP A 103 -11.50 11.32 -3.00
CA ASP A 103 -11.74 11.98 -1.71
C ASP A 103 -10.75 11.43 -0.67
N VAL A 104 -9.72 12.23 -0.40
CA VAL A 104 -8.67 11.87 0.55
C VAL A 104 -9.22 11.82 1.98
N PHE A 105 -10.14 12.72 2.33
CA PHE A 105 -10.67 12.80 3.68
C PHE A 105 -11.53 11.57 3.98
N HIS A 106 -12.46 11.28 3.08
CA HIS A 106 -13.34 10.11 3.22
C HIS A 106 -12.53 8.80 3.22
N CYS A 107 -11.53 8.67 2.34
CA CYS A 107 -10.63 7.52 2.34
C CYS A 107 -9.93 7.32 3.70
N VAL A 108 -9.34 8.38 4.26
CA VAL A 108 -8.66 8.29 5.56
C VAL A 108 -9.65 7.99 6.69
N GLN A 109 -10.86 8.53 6.65
CA GLN A 109 -11.92 8.22 7.60
C GLN A 109 -12.28 6.73 7.56
N GLN A 110 -12.54 6.17 6.38
CA GLN A 110 -12.84 4.74 6.22
C GLN A 110 -11.70 3.84 6.72
N LEU A 111 -10.44 4.22 6.46
CA LEU A 111 -9.29 3.49 7.00
C LEU A 111 -9.25 3.51 8.53
N ARG A 112 -9.64 4.64 9.15
CA ARG A 112 -9.68 4.79 10.61
C ARG A 112 -10.83 4.03 11.26
N GLU A 113 -11.93 3.80 10.54
CA GLU A 113 -13.02 2.92 10.97
C GLU A 113 -12.58 1.45 11.02
N GLN A 114 -11.69 1.02 10.12
CA GLN A 114 -11.16 -0.34 10.11
C GLN A 114 -9.98 -0.54 11.07
N ARG A 115 -9.13 0.47 11.26
CA ARG A 115 -8.01 0.43 12.20
C ARG A 115 -7.72 1.83 12.74
N VAL A 116 -7.81 2.00 14.06
CA VAL A 116 -7.57 3.29 14.70
C VAL A 116 -6.16 3.82 14.39
N GLY A 117 -6.06 5.14 14.15
CA GLY A 117 -4.78 5.82 13.96
C GLY A 117 -4.18 5.74 12.56
N MET A 118 -4.89 5.17 11.58
CA MET A 118 -4.44 5.13 10.18
C MET A 118 -4.16 6.54 9.63
N VAL A 119 -3.02 6.68 8.94
CA VAL A 119 -2.46 7.98 8.53
C VAL A 119 -2.31 8.89 9.75
N GLN A 120 -1.30 8.56 10.54
CA GLN A 120 -1.13 9.03 11.93
C GLN A 120 -0.85 10.53 12.04
N THR A 121 -0.07 11.10 11.13
CA THR A 121 0.42 12.48 11.24
C THR A 121 -0.17 13.40 10.18
N LYS A 122 -0.25 14.70 10.50
CA LYS A 122 -0.69 15.74 9.55
C LYS A 122 0.20 15.79 8.29
N SER A 123 1.50 15.55 8.44
CA SER A 123 2.43 15.48 7.31
C SER A 123 2.13 14.31 6.38
N GLN A 124 1.77 13.14 6.90
CA GLN A 124 1.34 11.98 6.10
C GLN A 124 0.04 12.27 5.34
N HIS A 125 -0.97 12.82 6.02
CA HIS A 125 -2.23 13.21 5.35
C HIS A 125 -1.98 14.23 4.23
N ARG A 126 -1.15 15.24 4.49
CA ARG A 126 -0.76 16.25 3.50
C ARG A 126 0.04 15.64 2.34
N HIS A 127 0.88 14.63 2.61
CA HIS A 127 1.65 13.93 1.59
C HIS A 127 0.71 13.19 0.62
N VAL A 128 -0.29 12.46 1.12
CA VAL A 128 -1.33 11.83 0.30
C VAL A 128 -2.05 12.87 -0.55
N ALA A 129 -2.57 13.94 0.07
CA ALA A 129 -3.36 14.96 -0.62
C ALA A 129 -2.60 15.76 -1.68
N ARG A 130 -1.27 15.90 -1.56
CA ARG A 130 -0.43 16.63 -2.51
C ARG A 130 0.15 15.76 -3.63
N THR A 131 -0.20 14.49 -3.67
CA THR A 131 0.30 13.58 -4.70
C THR A 131 -0.31 13.94 -6.05
N PRO A 132 0.49 14.34 -7.07
CA PRO A 132 -0.04 14.88 -8.33
C PRO A 132 -0.94 13.89 -9.09
N THR A 133 -0.59 12.60 -9.04
CA THR A 133 -1.34 11.52 -9.71
C THR A 133 -2.74 11.30 -9.10
N ILE A 134 -2.96 11.76 -7.87
CA ILE A 134 -4.25 11.71 -7.18
C ILE A 134 -5.07 12.98 -7.49
N GLN A 135 -4.57 13.95 -8.25
CA GLN A 135 -5.35 15.10 -8.71
C GLN A 135 -5.83 14.91 -10.16
N PRO A 136 -6.96 14.23 -10.43
CA PRO A 136 -7.78 14.61 -11.56
C PRO A 136 -8.51 15.91 -11.16
N ARG A 137 -7.96 17.05 -11.56
CA ARG A 137 -8.58 18.39 -11.48
C ARG A 137 -9.20 18.78 -10.11
N LEU A 138 -8.36 19.27 -9.19
CA LEU A 138 -8.81 20.35 -8.29
C LEU A 138 -8.87 21.66 -9.10
N LYS A 139 -9.87 21.78 -9.97
CA LYS A 139 -10.39 23.07 -10.45
C LYS A 139 -11.89 23.02 -10.21
N CYS A 140 -12.40 24.03 -9.51
CA CYS A 140 -13.79 24.20 -9.06
C CYS A 140 -14.13 23.48 -7.74
N GLN A 141 -13.62 24.01 -6.63
CA GLN A 141 -14.52 24.59 -5.62
C GLN A 141 -13.95 25.95 -5.22
N GLU A 142 -14.85 26.91 -5.06
CA GLU A 142 -14.73 28.37 -5.13
C GLU A 142 -13.63 29.02 -4.28
#